data_AF-A0A6L8FZT9-F1
#
_entry.id   AF-A0A6L8FZT9-F1
#
_cell.length_a   1.000
_cell.length_b   1.000
_cell.length_c   1.000
_cell.angle_alpha   90.00
_cell.angle_beta   90.00
_cell.angle_gamma   90.00
#
_symmetry.space_group_name_H-M   'P 1'
#
loop_
_entity.id
_entity.type
_entity.pdbx_description
1 polymer ?
#
loop_
_entity_poly.entity_id
_entity_poly.type
_entity_poly.pdbx_seq_one_letter_code
_entity_poly.pdbx_strand_id
1 'polypeptide(L)' 'MQTETYTWIFRYDEETVQVPMQARWIHKEEFQLLLRLGGFDQWELYGSYDGKPYVGSEHMGDTYWMVTK' A
#
# COMPACT_ATOMS: atom_id res chain seq x y z
N MET A 1 2.93 -7.63 19.25
CA MET A 1 2.67 -7.10 17.89
C MET A 1 2.50 -5.60 18.07
N GLN A 2 3.42 -4.78 17.56
CA GLN A 2 3.41 -3.33 17.77
C GLN A 2 2.51 -2.71 16.69
N THR A 3 1.36 -2.17 17.11
CA THR A 3 0.42 -1.47 16.22
C THR A 3 0.77 0.01 16.26
N GLU A 4 1.28 0.53 15.15
CA GLU A 4 1.53 1.95 14.98
C GLU A 4 0.27 2.63 14.42
N THR A 5 -0.09 3.78 14.99
CA THR A 5 -1.25 4.57 14.51
C THR A 5 -0.76 5.55 13.45
N TYR A 6 -1.27 5.40 12.24
CA TYR A 6 -1.02 6.31 11.13
C TYR A 6 -2.29 7.09 10.81
N THR A 7 -2.15 8.39 10.52
CA THR A 7 -3.25 9.18 9.97
C THR A 7 -3.22 9.05 8.46
N TRP A 8 -4.15 8.28 7.91
CA TRP A 8 -4.32 8.15 6.47
C TRP A 8 -5.10 9.34 5.94
N ILE A 9 -4.57 9.96 4.88
CA ILE A 9 -5.22 11.09 4.21
C ILE A 9 -5.70 10.60 2.86
N PHE A 10 -7.02 10.49 2.71
CA PHE A 10 -7.64 10.17 1.44
C PHE A 10 -8.10 11.46 0.76
N ARG A 11 -7.77 11.60 -0.53
CA ARG A 11 -8.19 12.73 -1.35
C ARG A 11 -9.06 12.18 -2.48
N TYR A 12 -10.32 12.59 -2.51
CA TYR A 12 -11.29 12.20 -3.54
C TYR A 12 -11.96 13.47 -4.05
N ASP A 13 -11.81 13.77 -5.33
CA ASP A 13 -12.29 15.00 -5.96
C ASP A 13 -11.87 16.27 -5.17
N GLU A 14 -12.81 16.99 -4.57
CA GLU A 14 -12.55 18.18 -3.74
C GLU A 14 -12.53 17.91 -2.22
N GLU A 15 -12.74 16.65 -1.80
CA GLU A 15 -12.80 16.28 -0.40
C GLU A 15 -11.49 15.64 0.08
N THR A 16 -11.12 15.99 1.32
CA THR A 16 -10.00 15.35 2.04
C THR A 16 -10.53 14.75 3.33
N VAL A 17 -10.36 13.44 3.50
CA VAL A 17 -10.76 12.71 4.69
C VAL A 17 -9.51 12.22 5.42
N GLN A 18 -9.39 12.55 6.70
CA GLN A 18 -8.32 12.09 7.57
C GLN A 18 -8.85 10.99 8.50
N VAL A 19 -8.26 9.81 8.45
CA VAL A 19 -8.70 8.66 9.25
C VAL A 19 -7.52 8.13 10.06
N PRO A 20 -7.60 8.15 11.41
CA PRO A 20 -6.61 7.46 12.23
C PRO A 20 -6.81 5.95 12.08
N MET A 21 -5.80 5.26 11.57
CA MET A 21 -5.85 3.81 11.37
C MET A 21 -4.65 3.14 12.04
N GLN A 22 -4.89 1.97 12.62
CA GLN A 22 -3.83 1.10 13.09
C GLN A 22 -3.24 0.36 11.90
N ALA A 23 -1.95 0.56 11.64
CA ALA A 23 -1.25 -0.23 10.63
C ALA A 23 -0.89 -1.60 11.19
N ARG A 24 -1.02 -2.61 10.33
CA ARG A 24 -0.49 -3.96 10.58
C ARG A 24 0.33 -4.38 9.37
N TRP A 25 1.37 -5.16 9.62
CA TRP A 25 2.07 -5.88 8.57
C TRP A 25 1.14 -6.91 7.94
N ILE A 26 1.21 -7.03 6.62
CA ILE A 26 0.48 -8.02 5.81
C ILE A 26 1.48 -8.67 4.85
N HIS A 27 1.32 -9.95 4.57
CA HIS A 27 2.15 -10.59 3.56
C HIS A 27 1.80 -10.05 2.17
N LYS A 28 2.80 -10.00 1.27
CA LYS A 28 2.62 -9.50 -0.09
C LYS A 28 1.51 -10.24 -0.82
N GLU A 29 1.49 -11.56 -0.69
CA GLU A 29 0.52 -12.45 -1.33
C GLU A 29 -0.90 -12.27 -0.76
N GLU A 30 -1.02 -11.99 0.54
CA GLU A 30 -2.30 -11.67 1.17
C GLU A 30 -2.86 -10.35 0.63
N PHE A 31 -2.01 -9.33 0.44
CA PHE A 31 -2.44 -8.07 -0.15
C PHE A 31 -2.89 -8.24 -1.61
N GLN A 32 -2.18 -9.05 -2.40
CA GLN A 32 -2.59 -9.40 -3.77
C GLN A 32 -3.95 -10.10 -3.82
N LEU A 33 -4.25 -10.97 -2.84
CA LEU A 33 -5.57 -11.58 -2.73
C LEU A 33 -6.67 -10.53 -2.49
N LEU A 34 -6.41 -9.56 -1.60
CA LEU A 34 -7.34 -8.46 -1.34
C LEU A 34 -7.57 -7.59 -2.59
N LEU A 35 -6.53 -7.32 -3.38
CA LEU A 35 -6.65 -6.60 -4.66
C LEU A 35 -7.56 -7.34 -5.63
N ARG A 36 -7.38 -8.66 -5.79
CA ARG A 36 -8.27 -9.49 -6.62
C ARG A 36 -9.72 -9.45 -6.15
N LEU A 37 -9.95 -9.54 -4.84
CA LEU A 37 -11.29 -9.44 -4.26
C LEU A 37 -11.93 -8.05 -4.47
N GLY A 38 -11.11 -7.00 -4.53
CA GLY A 38 -11.52 -5.64 -4.91
C GLY A 38 -11.80 -5.45 -6.40
N GLY A 39 -11.56 -6.47 -7.23
CA GLY A 39 -11.77 -6.43 -8.67
C GLY A 39 -10.62 -5.85 -9.48
N PHE A 40 -9.43 -5.73 -8.90
CA PHE A 40 -8.20 -5.38 -9.64
C PHE A 40 -7.55 -6.64 -10.20
N ASP A 41 -7.05 -6.57 -11.44
CA ASP A 41 -6.44 -7.70 -12.14
C ASP A 41 -4.95 -7.52 -12.40
N GLN A 42 -4.45 -6.27 -12.35
CA GLN A 42 -3.06 -5.91 -12.56
C GLN A 42 -2.51 -5.09 -11.39
N TRP A 43 -1.26 -5.36 -11.03
CA TRP A 43 -0.53 -4.59 -10.04
C TRP A 43 0.97 -4.63 -10.26
N GLU A 44 1.62 -3.53 -9.88
CA GLU A 44 3.07 -3.37 -9.86
C GLU A 44 3.51 -2.86 -8.49
N LEU A 45 4.59 -3.43 -7.97
CA LEU A 45 5.15 -3.08 -6.67
C LEU A 45 6.53 -2.46 -6.84
N TYR A 46 6.67 -1.27 -6.27
CA TYR A 46 7.87 -0.47 -6.38
C TYR A 46 8.47 -0.19 -5.00
N GLY A 47 9.79 -0.04 -4.99
CA GLY A 47 10.57 0.05 -3.78
C GLY A 47 10.87 1.45 -3.25
N SER A 48 10.56 2.47 -4.05
CA SER A 48 10.75 3.88 -3.72
C SER A 48 10.16 4.72 -4.84
N TYR A 49 9.70 5.94 -4.53
CA TYR A 49 9.11 6.90 -5.49
C TYR A 49 9.95 7.20 -6.76
N ASP A 50 11.21 6.75 -6.81
CA ASP A 50 12.07 6.82 -8.00
C ASP A 50 11.71 5.84 -9.13
N GLY A 51 10.62 5.07 -9.00
CA GLY A 51 10.15 4.18 -10.06
C GLY A 51 10.88 2.83 -10.11
N LYS A 52 11.75 2.54 -9.14
CA LYS A 52 12.50 1.27 -9.15
C LYS A 52 11.63 0.10 -8.69
N PRO A 53 11.72 -1.06 -9.36
CA PRO A 53 11.05 -2.27 -8.91
C PRO A 53 11.41 -2.61 -7.47
N TYR A 54 10.46 -3.17 -6.74
CA TYR A 54 10.70 -3.65 -5.40
C TYR A 54 11.71 -4.81 -5.37
N VAL A 55 12.76 -4.67 -4.56
CA VAL A 55 13.78 -5.70 -4.32
C VAL A 55 13.82 -5.99 -2.83
N GLY A 56 13.20 -7.09 -2.39
CA GLY A 56 13.10 -7.44 -0.97
C GLY A 56 14.47 -7.45 -0.28
N SER A 57 14.73 -6.40 0.51
CA SER A 57 15.97 -6.23 1.28
C SER A 57 15.66 -5.58 2.62
N GLU A 58 16.49 -5.85 3.63
CA GLU A 58 16.28 -5.46 5.04
C GLU A 58 16.29 -3.93 5.28
N HIS A 59 16.66 -3.12 4.28
CA HIS A 59 16.81 -1.66 4.39
C HIS A 59 15.82 -0.87 3.53
N MET A 60 14.73 -1.50 3.07
CA MET A 60 13.69 -0.76 2.35
C MET A 60 12.78 -0.02 3.33
N GLY A 61 12.60 1.28 3.07
CA GLY A 61 11.58 2.10 3.72
C GLY A 61 10.23 1.95 3.03
N ASP A 62 9.76 3.01 2.37
CA ASP A 62 8.43 3.08 1.78
C ASP A 62 8.29 2.21 0.52
N THR A 63 7.14 1.55 0.38
CA THR A 63 6.75 0.84 -0.85
C THR A 63 5.45 1.42 -1.38
N TYR A 64 5.25 1.37 -2.69
CA TYR A 64 3.97 1.74 -3.29
C TYR A 64 3.52 0.71 -4.32
N TRP A 65 2.21 0.56 -4.38
CA TRP A 65 1.51 -0.33 -5.30
C TRP A 65 0.76 0.53 -6.32
N MET A 66 1.02 0.28 -7.60
CA MET A 66 0.14 0.74 -8.66
C MET A 66 -0.80 -0.39 -9.03
N VAL A 67 -2.09 -0.13 -9.10
CA VAL A 67 -3.13 -1.13 -9.37
C VAL A 67 -4.03 -0.67 -10.50
N THR A 68 -4.44 -1.59 -11.37
CA THR A 68 -5.34 -1.33 -12.49
C THR A 68 -6.44 -2.40 -12.52
N LYS A 69 -7.59 -2.03 -13.06
CA LYS A 69 -8.80 -2.83 -13.15
C LYS A 69 -9.01 -3.33 -14.58
#